data_AF-A4CRG4-F1
#
_entry.id   AF-A4CRG4-F1
#
_cell.length_a   1.000
_cell.length_b   1.000
_cell.length_c   1.000
_cell.angle_alpha   90.00
_cell.angle_beta   90.00
_cell.angle_gamma   90.00
#
_symmetry.space_group_name_H-M   'P 1'
#
loop_
_entity.id
_entity.type
_entity.pdbx_description
1 polymer ?
#
loop_
_entity_poly.entity_id
_entity_poly.type
_entity_poly.pdbx_seq_one_letter_code
_entity_poly.pdbx_strand_id
1 'polypeptide(L)' 'MDALDHLCLQVEDDPELQRHFYLANTPEQIVGLSLDLGILIEAEDFRALLRSGSTERWYVRGGDQTNPITHLKRVFRV' A
#
# COMPACT_ATOMS: atom_id res chain seq x y z
N MET A 1 9.65 -2.39 -9.82
CA MET A 1 8.54 -1.57 -9.29
C MET A 1 7.31 -2.43 -9.44
N ASP A 2 6.82 -2.96 -8.32
CA ASP A 2 5.70 -3.90 -8.29
C ASP A 2 4.37 -3.16 -8.10
N ALA A 3 3.25 -3.86 -8.25
CA ALA A 3 1.90 -3.28 -8.15
C ALA A 3 1.67 -2.52 -6.83
N LEU A 4 2.19 -3.03 -5.71
CA LEU A 4 2.12 -2.38 -4.40
C LEU A 4 2.91 -1.06 -4.36
N ASP A 5 4.07 -1.01 -5.02
CA ASP A 5 4.91 0.17 -5.10
C ASP A 5 4.25 1.25 -5.97
N HIS A 6 3.61 0.84 -7.07
CA HIS A 6 2.84 1.73 -7.92
C HIS A 6 1.63 2.32 -7.17
N LEU A 7 0.90 1.51 -6.40
CA LEU A 7 -0.21 1.98 -5.56
C LEU A 7 0.28 3.05 -4.56
N CYS A 8 1.37 2.79 -3.86
CA CYS A 8 1.90 3.73 -2.87
C CYS A 8 2.34 5.06 -3.50
N LEU A 9 2.82 5.06 -4.75
CA LEU A 9 3.14 6.29 -5.47
C LEU A 9 1.89 7.11 -5.82
N GLN A 10 0.81 6.44 -6.25
CA GLN A 10 -0.47 7.11 -6.52
C GLN A 10 -1.04 7.73 -5.23
N VAL A 11 -0.91 7.03 -4.11
CA VAL A 11 -1.31 7.48 -2.77
C VAL A 11 -0.56 8.74 -2.31
N GLU A 12 0.70 8.93 -2.73
CA GLU A 12 1.46 10.15 -2.42
C GLU A 12 1.00 11.37 -3.25
N ASP A 13 0.51 11.15 -4.48
CA ASP A 13 0.13 12.22 -5.41
C ASP A 13 -1.31 12.71 -5.19
N ASP A 14 -2.19 11.82 -4.69
CA ASP A 14 -3.62 12.08 -4.51
C ASP A 14 -4.06 12.05 -3.02
N PRO A 15 -4.47 13.20 -2.44
CA PRO A 15 -4.85 13.28 -1.02
C PRO A 15 -6.21 12.60 -0.72
N GLU A 16 -7.11 12.47 -1.69
CA GLU A 16 -8.37 11.74 -1.50
C GLU A 16 -8.10 10.23 -1.45
N LEU A 17 -7.25 9.74 -2.35
CA LEU A 17 -6.79 8.36 -2.33
C LEU A 17 -6.00 8.06 -1.06
N GLN A 18 -5.15 8.98 -0.63
CA GLN A 18 -4.41 8.87 0.62
C GLN A 18 -5.35 8.63 1.80
N ARG A 19 -6.43 9.38 1.88
CA ARG A 19 -7.45 9.20 2.92
C ARG A 19 -8.07 7.81 2.87
N HIS A 20 -8.47 7.33 1.69
CA HIS A 20 -9.05 5.99 1.55
C HIS A 20 -8.04 4.88 1.90
N PHE A 21 -6.79 5.05 1.51
CA PHE A 21 -5.72 4.10 1.77
C PHE A 21 -5.45 3.93 3.28
N TYR A 22 -5.33 5.03 4.03
CA TYR A 22 -5.11 4.98 5.49
C TYR A 22 -6.37 4.63 6.30
N LEU A 23 -7.56 4.71 5.69
CA LEU A 23 -8.81 4.24 6.29
C LEU A 23 -9.09 2.76 6.02
N ALA A 24 -8.40 2.15 5.05
CA ALA A 24 -8.61 0.76 4.73
C ALA A 24 -8.06 -0.14 5.85
N ASN A 25 -8.93 -1.03 6.33
CA ASN A 25 -8.64 -1.95 7.43
C ASN A 25 -8.60 -3.42 6.96
N THR A 26 -8.86 -3.68 5.69
CA THR A 26 -8.71 -5.01 5.10
C THR A 26 -7.89 -4.99 3.80
N PRO A 27 -7.15 -6.07 3.47
CA PRO A 27 -6.44 -6.20 2.20
C PRO A 27 -7.36 -6.02 0.98
N GLU A 28 -8.60 -6.50 1.08
CA GLU A 28 -9.62 -6.41 0.03
C GLU A 28 -10.01 -4.97 -0.28
N GLN A 29 -10.03 -4.08 0.73
CA GLN A 29 -10.26 -2.65 0.51
C GLN A 29 -9.09 -2.01 -0.24
N ILE A 30 -7.85 -2.38 0.10
CA ILE A 30 -6.66 -1.90 -0.60
C ILE A 30 -6.61 -2.41 -2.04
N VAL A 31 -6.99 -3.67 -2.26
CA VAL A 31 -7.14 -4.24 -3.60
C VAL A 31 -8.22 -3.52 -4.39
N GLY A 32 -9.38 -3.24 -3.78
CA GLY A 32 -10.44 -2.44 -4.41
C GLY A 32 -9.92 -1.09 -4.89
N LEU A 33 -9.19 -0.37 -4.03
CA LEU A 33 -8.54 0.90 -4.40
C LEU A 33 -7.53 0.72 -5.54
N SER A 34 -6.77 -0.38 -5.52
CA SER A 34 -5.82 -0.68 -6.58
C SER A 34 -6.53 -0.89 -7.93
N LEU A 35 -7.65 -1.62 -7.93
CA LEU A 35 -8.45 -1.88 -9.13
C LEU A 35 -9.08 -0.60 -9.68
N ASP A 36 -9.60 0.27 -8.82
CA ASP A 36 -10.14 1.60 -9.23
C ASP A 36 -9.07 2.46 -9.92
N LEU A 37 -7.79 2.30 -9.55
CA LEU A 37 -6.65 2.96 -10.18
C LEU A 37 -6.10 2.22 -11.41
N GLY A 38 -6.73 1.12 -11.82
CA GLY A 38 -6.27 0.27 -12.93
C GLY A 38 -5.08 -0.62 -12.59
N ILE A 39 -4.76 -0.79 -11.31
CA ILE A 39 -3.69 -1.67 -10.81
C ILE A 39 -4.31 -3.04 -10.53
N LEU A 40 -3.99 -4.01 -11.39
CA LEU A 40 -4.43 -5.40 -11.25
C LEU A 40 -3.57 -6.13 -10.21
N ILE A 41 -4.11 -6.29 -9.01
CA ILE A 41 -3.49 -7.03 -7.90
C ILE A 41 -4.57 -7.80 -7.15
N GLU A 42 -4.36 -9.08 -6.90
CA GLU A 42 -5.28 -9.89 -6.10
C GLU A 42 -4.92 -9.82 -4.61
N ALA A 43 -5.86 -10.15 -3.73
CA ALA A 43 -5.64 -10.06 -2.28
C ALA A 43 -4.52 -10.98 -1.77
N GLU A 44 -4.35 -12.15 -2.40
CA GLU A 44 -3.28 -13.09 -2.08
C GLU A 44 -1.92 -12.56 -2.52
N ASP A 45 -1.81 -12.07 -3.76
CA ASP A 45 -0.61 -11.42 -4.26
C ASP A 45 -0.27 -10.16 -3.47
N PHE A 46 -1.26 -9.35 -3.09
CA PHE A 46 -1.04 -8.21 -2.22
C PHE A 46 -0.43 -8.62 -0.88
N ARG A 47 -0.94 -9.68 -0.25
CA ARG A 47 -0.35 -10.19 1.01
C ARG A 47 1.07 -10.72 0.79
N ALA A 48 1.32 -11.42 -0.32
CA ALA A 48 2.64 -11.92 -0.66
C ALA A 48 3.64 -10.77 -0.90
N LEU A 49 3.23 -9.77 -1.68
CA LEU A 49 3.97 -8.54 -1.95
C LEU A 49 4.17 -7.70 -0.69
N LEU A 50 3.22 -7.69 0.24
CA LEU A 50 3.38 -7.01 1.51
C LEU A 50 4.40 -7.74 2.40
N ARG A 51 4.40 -9.07 2.42
CA ARG A 51 5.42 -9.88 3.14
C ARG A 51 6.81 -9.69 2.57
N SER A 52 6.95 -9.78 1.26
CA SER A 52 8.23 -9.64 0.55
C SER A 52 8.64 -8.17 0.36
N GLY A 53 7.70 -7.25 0.50
CA GLY A 53 7.86 -5.83 0.24
C GLY A 53 8.96 -5.24 1.11
N SER A 54 10.04 -4.83 0.46
CA SER A 54 11.12 -4.13 1.13
C SER A 54 10.66 -2.72 1.49
N THR A 55 10.73 -2.40 2.78
CA THR A 55 10.43 -1.07 3.31
C THR A 55 11.52 -0.07 2.97
N GLU A 56 12.68 -0.51 2.46
CA GLU A 56 13.87 0.30 2.20
C GLU A 56 13.59 1.47 1.25
N ARG A 57 12.80 1.24 0.19
CA ARG A 57 12.45 2.29 -0.77
C ARG A 57 11.60 3.41 -0.16
N TRP A 58 10.72 3.05 0.78
CA TRP A 58 9.77 3.96 1.42
C TRP A 58 10.31 4.56 2.73
N TYR A 59 11.40 4.00 3.27
CA TYR A 59 12.07 4.50 4.47
C TYR A 59 12.73 5.87 4.25
N VAL A 60 13.22 6.12 3.02
CA VAL A 60 14.00 7.32 2.67
C VAL A 60 13.16 8.61 2.63
N ARG A 61 11.81 8.52 2.53
CA ARG A 61 10.95 9.69 2.28
C ARG A 61 10.22 10.31 3.47
N GLY A 62 10.18 9.69 4.66
CA GLY A 62 9.41 10.30 5.76
C GLY A 62 9.50 9.67 7.15
N GLY A 63 10.40 8.71 7.37
CA GLY A 63 10.51 8.00 8.65
C GLY A 63 9.40 6.97 8.89
N ASP A 64 9.54 6.20 9.97
CA ASP A 64 8.76 4.98 10.24
C ASP A 64 7.23 5.20 10.31
N GLN A 65 6.78 6.42 10.62
CA GLN A 65 5.35 6.74 10.83
C GLN A 65 4.58 7.11 9.54
N THR A 66 5.27 7.53 8.47
CA THR A 66 4.62 7.90 7.20
C THR A 66 4.83 6.86 6.10
N ASN A 67 5.62 5.81 6.36
CA ASN A 67 5.88 4.75 5.40
C ASN A 67 4.59 3.93 5.13
N PRO A 68 4.03 3.97 3.90
CA PRO A 68 2.79 3.27 3.57
C PRO A 68 2.92 1.75 3.70
N ILE A 69 4.08 1.18 3.38
CA ILE A 69 4.33 -0.26 3.53
C ILE A 69 4.36 -0.66 5.00
N THR A 70 5.05 0.11 5.85
CA THR A 70 5.07 -0.14 7.30
C THR A 70 3.67 -0.01 7.90
N HIS A 71 2.87 0.97 7.46
CA HIS A 71 1.48 1.12 7.86
C HIS A 71 0.66 -0.13 7.52
N LEU A 72 0.69 -0.58 6.26
CA LEU A 72 -0.06 -1.75 5.82
C LEU A 72 0.38 -3.03 6.57
N LYS A 73 1.69 -3.24 6.78
CA LYS A 73 2.20 -4.37 7.59
C LYS A 73 1.64 -4.35 9.01
N ARG A 74 1.55 -3.16 9.63
CA ARG A 74 1.00 -2.99 10.98
C ARG A 74 -0.50 -3.24 11.02
N VAL A 75 -1.28 -2.69 10.08
CA VAL A 75 -2.74 -2.85 10.02
C VAL A 75 -3.10 -4.32 9.76
N PHE A 76 -2.42 -4.98 8.83
CA PHE A 76 -2.73 -6.36 8.45
C PHE A 76 -1.98 -7.42 9.24
N ARG A 77 -1.07 -7.01 10.15
CA ARG A 77 -0.24 -7.88 11.00
C ARG A 77 0.53 -8.93 10.17
N VAL A 78 1.18 -8.45 9.12
CA VAL A 78 1.91 -9.25 8.13
C VAL A 78 3.41 -9.21 8.38
#